data_AF-D3BRM3-F1
#
_entry.id   AF-D3BRM3-F1
#
_cell.length_a   1.000
_cell.length_b   1.000
_cell.length_c   1.000
_cell.angle_alpha   90.00
_cell.angle_beta   90.00
_cell.angle_gamma   90.00
#
_symmetry.space_group_name_H-M   'P 1'
#
loop_
_entity.id
_entity.type
_entity.pdbx_description
1 polymer ?
#
loop_
_entity_poly.entity_id
_entity_poly.type
_entity_poly.pdbx_seq_one_letter_code
_entity_poly.pdbx_strand_id
1 'polypeptide(L)'
;MRVVLLLVTLVLSVLAVSNATNLAAVEDFGGVVIGDVSKGAIRAYGLTQGLSGFTVSGLSLFGSVDDNSASVQADFNSFAFTGLQQCAYALSYNKIAANAGTGTGSVDADVLYATYFPSLIVEYEETDGGNGYQYGKDKLLGWSRLNQWGSIIPGVNNWDIKSSSKNYDATVNGKNYTFPIFQVNTTSPNNMVTFRFVIPGANVEINDLELSAEQTKIDIQINNYYDSTVNKRTTGCDSTDVPFSCDATGPSDNANSRLALISFFATLSAQASVGASGSNGVSTNGGAITAAFDWVTSVTINGTKSASVHTEVDVLTSGLNNQYGNFDLKIGLNGFANINANVLVQSFDAVRPSNVVWDPVLGGQANSASVVIPSIAVILVAIIALLF
;
A
#
# COMPACT_ATOMS: atom_id res chain seq x y z
N MET A 1 -25.00 24.27 7.14
CA MET A 1 -25.31 23.63 8.44
C MET A 1 -25.15 22.09 8.47
N ARG A 2 -25.75 21.29 7.56
CA ARG A 2 -25.61 19.80 7.60
C ARG A 2 -24.21 19.26 7.24
N VAL A 3 -23.51 19.89 6.28
CA VAL A 3 -22.12 19.55 5.90
C VAL A 3 -21.11 19.93 7.01
N VAL A 4 -21.37 21.03 7.70
CA VAL A 4 -20.56 21.54 8.83
C VAL A 4 -20.64 20.59 10.03
N LEU A 5 -21.84 20.07 10.32
CA LEU A 5 -22.03 19.07 11.37
C LEU A 5 -21.29 17.77 11.01
N LEU A 6 -21.27 17.37 9.74
CA LEU A 6 -20.56 16.17 9.28
C LEU A 6 -19.04 16.31 9.46
N LEU A 7 -18.46 17.46 9.10
CA LEU A 7 -17.03 17.78 9.25
C LEU A 7 -16.58 17.84 10.71
N VAL A 8 -17.36 18.48 11.59
CA VAL A 8 -17.08 18.53 13.03
C VAL A 8 -17.17 17.14 13.66
N THR A 9 -18.13 16.32 13.23
CA THR A 9 -18.26 14.93 13.72
C THR A 9 -17.10 14.05 13.22
N LEU A 10 -16.62 14.25 11.98
CA LEU A 10 -15.46 13.55 11.43
C LEU A 10 -14.19 13.88 12.23
N VAL A 11 -13.92 15.18 12.48
CA VAL A 11 -12.75 15.65 13.26
C VAL A 11 -12.81 15.16 14.72
N LEU A 12 -13.98 15.18 15.36
CA LEU A 12 -14.16 14.69 16.73
C LEU A 12 -14.04 13.16 16.85
N SER A 13 -14.44 12.41 15.81
CA SER A 13 -14.33 10.94 15.82
C SER A 13 -12.88 10.45 15.68
N VAL A 14 -12.03 11.17 14.96
CA VAL A 14 -10.60 10.87 14.82
C VAL A 14 -9.83 11.15 16.13
N LEU A 15 -10.25 12.16 16.90
CA LEU A 15 -9.69 12.44 18.23
C LEU A 15 -10.06 11.40 19.31
N ALA A 16 -11.07 10.56 19.05
CA ALA A 16 -11.60 9.60 20.02
C ALA A 16 -10.99 8.19 19.92
N VAL A 17 -10.06 7.95 18.99
CA VAL A 17 -9.43 6.63 18.81
C VAL A 17 -7.99 6.65 19.31
N SER A 18 -7.81 6.49 20.62
CA SER A 18 -6.53 6.08 21.18
C SER A 18 -6.72 5.31 22.49
N ASN A 19 -6.97 4.00 22.38
CA ASN A 19 -6.62 3.05 23.44
C ASN A 19 -5.85 1.92 22.77
N ALA A 20 -4.53 2.05 22.78
CA ALA A 20 -3.61 1.03 22.29
C ALA A 20 -3.68 -0.19 23.21
N THR A 21 -4.14 -1.33 22.69
CA THR A 21 -4.04 -2.62 23.38
C THR A 21 -2.75 -3.33 22.97
N ASN A 22 -1.87 -3.53 23.96
CA ASN A 22 -0.71 -4.43 24.00
C ASN A 22 0.04 -4.67 22.68
N LEU A 23 0.99 -3.77 22.38
CA LEU A 23 1.99 -3.94 21.34
C LEU A 23 3.02 -5.01 21.77
N ALA A 24 3.20 -6.04 20.95
CA ALA A 24 4.38 -6.91 21.01
C ALA A 24 5.46 -6.33 20.08
N ALA A 25 6.68 -6.17 20.59
CA ALA A 25 7.76 -5.45 19.94
C ALA A 25 8.12 -6.01 18.55
N VAL A 26 7.92 -5.17 17.53
CA VAL A 26 8.73 -5.16 16.31
C VAL A 26 9.66 -3.97 16.47
N GLU A 27 10.87 -4.18 16.96
CA GLU A 27 11.86 -3.11 17.07
C GLU A 27 12.98 -3.32 16.06
N ASP A 28 12.85 -2.66 14.91
CA ASP A 28 14.01 -2.10 14.21
C ASP A 28 13.60 -0.82 13.47
N PHE A 29 13.71 0.32 14.16
CA PHE A 29 13.63 1.65 13.55
C PHE A 29 15.02 2.16 13.11
N GLY A 30 15.99 1.24 12.93
CA GLY A 30 17.30 1.56 12.37
C GLY A 30 17.18 2.19 10.99
N GLY A 31 18.08 3.13 10.69
CA GLY A 31 18.15 3.78 9.37
C GLY A 31 17.11 4.86 9.10
N VAL A 32 16.24 5.21 10.05
CA VAL A 32 15.32 6.35 9.91
C VAL A 32 16.05 7.67 10.15
N VAL A 33 16.05 8.54 9.13
CA VAL A 33 16.51 9.93 9.19
C VAL A 33 15.32 10.84 8.91
N ILE A 34 15.21 11.96 9.63
CA ILE A 34 14.15 12.94 9.38
C ILE A 34 14.51 13.71 8.11
N GLY A 35 13.65 13.60 7.09
CA GLY A 35 13.84 14.29 5.82
C GLY A 35 13.42 15.76 5.88
N ASP A 36 13.40 16.41 4.72
CA ASP A 36 12.89 17.78 4.61
C ASP A 36 11.36 17.81 4.79
N VAL A 37 10.94 17.95 6.05
CA VAL A 37 9.54 18.13 6.46
C VAL A 37 8.99 19.50 6.06
N SER A 38 9.83 20.43 5.60
CA SER A 38 9.40 21.75 5.15
C SER A 38 8.79 21.75 3.75
N LYS A 39 8.61 20.58 3.11
CA LYS A 39 8.02 20.42 1.77
C LYS A 39 6.82 19.47 1.70
N GLY A 40 6.48 18.79 2.80
CA GLY A 40 5.42 17.77 2.85
C GLY A 40 4.39 17.99 3.96
N ALA A 41 3.34 17.17 3.98
CA ALA A 41 2.37 17.20 5.06
C ALA A 41 2.97 16.58 6.34
N ILE A 42 2.56 17.12 7.49
CA ILE A 42 2.74 16.46 8.79
C ILE A 42 1.36 15.95 9.22
N ARG A 43 1.28 14.67 9.55
CA ARG A 43 0.04 13.95 9.85
C ARG A 43 0.10 13.33 11.25
N ALA A 44 -0.96 13.57 12.01
CA ALA A 44 -1.23 12.83 13.22
C ALA A 44 -1.95 11.53 12.85
N TYR A 45 -1.18 10.48 12.57
CA TYR A 45 -1.72 9.15 12.27
C TYR A 45 -2.16 8.42 13.54
N GLY A 46 -3.29 7.72 13.46
CA GLY A 46 -3.74 6.72 14.43
C GLY A 46 -3.81 5.34 13.79
N LEU A 47 -3.54 4.29 14.56
CA LEU A 47 -3.58 2.88 14.15
C LEU A 47 -4.76 2.16 14.80
N THR A 48 -5.56 1.48 13.99
CA THR A 48 -6.58 0.51 14.43
C THR A 48 -6.21 -0.87 13.89
N GLN A 49 -6.32 -1.91 14.72
CA GLN A 49 -5.98 -3.29 14.33
C GLN A 49 -7.13 -4.25 14.65
N GLY A 50 -7.33 -5.22 13.76
CA GLY A 50 -8.27 -6.32 13.91
C GLY A 50 -7.56 -7.67 13.75
N LEU A 51 -8.33 -8.75 13.70
CA LEU A 51 -7.82 -10.13 13.67
C LEU A 51 -6.97 -10.49 12.44
N SER A 52 -7.14 -9.77 11.33
CA SER A 52 -6.46 -10.05 10.05
C SER A 52 -6.39 -8.80 9.18
N GLY A 53 -6.39 -7.64 9.81
CA GLY A 53 -6.23 -6.38 9.11
C GLY A 53 -5.85 -5.25 10.05
N PHE A 54 -5.39 -4.16 9.46
CA PHE A 54 -5.14 -2.91 10.17
C PHE A 54 -5.54 -1.72 9.31
N THR A 55 -5.71 -0.58 9.95
CA THR A 55 -5.89 0.71 9.29
C THR A 55 -5.08 1.76 10.03
N VAL A 56 -4.24 2.49 9.29
CA VAL A 56 -3.56 3.70 9.76
C VAL A 56 -4.20 4.88 9.05
N SER A 57 -4.74 5.83 9.80
CA SER A 57 -5.48 6.98 9.25
C SER A 57 -5.06 8.28 9.90
N GLY A 58 -4.91 9.34 9.11
CA GLY A 58 -4.36 10.61 9.55
C GLY A 58 -4.90 11.78 8.76
N LEU A 59 -5.13 12.88 9.48
CA LEU A 59 -5.59 14.14 8.93
C LEU A 59 -4.42 15.14 8.93
N SER A 60 -4.34 15.96 7.88
CA SER A 60 -3.57 17.20 7.90
C SER A 60 -4.50 18.38 7.62
N LEU A 61 -4.24 19.49 8.31
CA LEU A 61 -5.01 20.73 8.19
C LEU A 61 -4.03 21.86 7.89
N PHE A 62 -4.34 22.61 6.84
CA PHE A 62 -3.56 23.73 6.33
C PHE A 62 -4.45 24.95 6.22
N GLY A 63 -3.86 26.13 6.31
CA GLY A 63 -4.50 27.32 5.79
C GLY A 63 -3.74 28.60 6.10
N SER A 64 -4.14 29.67 5.42
CA SER A 64 -3.56 31.00 5.54
C SER A 64 -4.67 32.05 5.60
N VAL A 65 -4.38 33.16 6.27
CA VAL A 65 -5.23 34.36 6.26
C VAL A 65 -4.30 35.54 6.01
N ASP A 66 -4.61 36.34 5.01
CA ASP A 66 -4.02 37.66 4.78
C ASP A 66 -5.13 38.73 4.68
N ASP A 67 -4.73 39.98 4.44
CA ASP A 67 -5.65 41.12 4.48
C ASP A 67 -6.79 41.04 3.45
N ASN A 68 -6.68 40.19 2.42
CA ASN A 68 -7.65 40.14 1.32
C ASN A 68 -8.14 38.72 0.98
N SER A 69 -7.59 37.69 1.62
CA SER A 69 -7.91 36.29 1.32
C SER A 69 -7.74 35.36 2.53
N ALA A 70 -8.54 34.30 2.54
CA ALA A 70 -8.41 33.17 3.44
C ALA A 70 -8.37 31.88 2.62
N SER A 71 -7.44 30.99 2.93
CA SER A 71 -7.38 29.63 2.38
C SER A 71 -7.39 28.62 3.50
N VAL A 72 -8.13 27.53 3.32
CA VAL A 72 -8.15 26.37 4.20
C VAL A 72 -8.08 25.13 3.33
N GLN A 73 -7.19 24.21 3.66
CA GLN A 73 -7.14 22.89 3.06
C GLN A 73 -7.12 21.85 4.18
N ALA A 74 -7.88 20.78 3.98
CA ALA A 74 -7.84 19.60 4.82
C ALA A 74 -7.60 18.42 3.90
N ASP A 75 -6.71 17.52 4.28
CA ASP A 75 -6.62 16.23 3.61
C ASP A 75 -6.50 15.08 4.59
N PHE A 76 -7.08 13.97 4.19
CA PHE A 76 -7.19 12.75 4.94
C PHE A 76 -6.51 11.65 4.13
N ASN A 77 -5.63 10.93 4.80
CA ASN A 77 -5.00 9.75 4.25
C ASN A 77 -5.29 8.52 5.12
N SER A 78 -5.55 7.40 4.47
CA SER A 78 -5.72 6.11 5.13
C SER A 78 -5.02 4.99 4.36
N PHE A 79 -4.27 4.20 5.12
CA PHE A 79 -3.63 2.98 4.69
C PHE A 79 -4.31 1.79 5.36
N ALA A 80 -4.74 0.80 4.61
CA ALA A 80 -5.45 -0.35 5.16
C ALA A 80 -4.92 -1.66 4.57
N PHE A 81 -4.64 -2.63 5.45
CA PHE A 81 -4.36 -4.01 5.04
C PHE A 81 -5.52 -4.91 5.47
N THR A 82 -5.88 -5.86 4.62
CA THR A 82 -6.70 -7.01 4.97
C THR A 82 -6.08 -8.29 4.41
N GLY A 83 -6.05 -9.33 5.22
CA GLY A 83 -5.73 -10.70 4.81
C GLY A 83 -6.97 -11.61 4.75
N LEU A 84 -8.17 -11.12 5.11
CA LEU A 84 -9.41 -11.88 5.00
C LEU A 84 -9.97 -11.82 3.60
N GLN A 85 -10.27 -12.98 3.01
CA GLN A 85 -10.87 -13.19 1.66
C GLN A 85 -10.06 -12.64 0.47
N GLN A 86 -9.18 -11.68 0.73
CA GLN A 86 -8.25 -11.04 -0.17
C GLN A 86 -7.02 -10.64 0.64
N CYS A 87 -5.83 -10.82 0.05
CA CYS A 87 -4.61 -10.22 0.55
C CYS A 87 -4.46 -8.87 -0.17
N ALA A 88 -4.80 -7.78 0.51
CA ALA A 88 -4.94 -6.47 -0.10
C ALA A 88 -4.40 -5.37 0.81
N TYR A 89 -3.70 -4.43 0.20
CA TYR A 89 -3.23 -3.22 0.84
C TYR A 89 -3.71 -1.99 0.05
N ALA A 90 -4.45 -1.11 0.71
CA ALA A 90 -5.14 0.01 0.09
C ALA A 90 -4.67 1.36 0.65
N LEU A 91 -4.62 2.35 -0.23
CA LEU A 91 -4.46 3.77 0.03
C LEU A 91 -5.78 4.48 -0.30
N SER A 92 -6.21 5.37 0.57
CA SER A 92 -7.32 6.29 0.36
C SER A 92 -6.86 7.71 0.70
N TYR A 93 -6.87 8.59 -0.29
CA TYR A 93 -6.57 10.01 -0.11
C TYR A 93 -7.79 10.85 -0.47
N ASN A 94 -8.16 11.76 0.43
CA ASN A 94 -9.27 12.67 0.26
C ASN A 94 -8.80 14.08 0.63
N LYS A 95 -8.95 15.04 -0.26
CA LYS A 95 -8.61 16.45 -0.02
C LYS A 95 -9.84 17.31 -0.21
N ILE A 96 -9.98 18.31 0.64
CA ILE A 96 -10.91 19.42 0.49
C ILE A 96 -10.11 20.71 0.67
N ALA A 97 -10.17 21.62 -0.30
CA ALA A 97 -9.63 22.96 -0.19
C ALA A 97 -10.74 23.99 -0.40
N ALA A 98 -10.72 25.07 0.36
CA ALA A 98 -11.63 26.19 0.25
C ALA A 98 -10.84 27.49 0.29
N ASN A 99 -11.09 28.37 -0.67
CA ASN A 99 -10.48 29.71 -0.73
C ASN A 99 -11.59 30.75 -0.78
N ALA A 100 -11.41 31.85 -0.05
CA ALA A 100 -12.30 33.01 -0.06
C ALA A 100 -11.48 34.29 -0.20
N GLY A 101 -11.83 35.14 -1.16
CA GLY A 101 -11.18 36.45 -1.37
C GLY A 101 -12.18 37.51 -1.84
N THR A 102 -11.68 38.68 -2.23
CA THR A 102 -12.47 39.84 -2.70
C THR A 102 -13.14 39.58 -4.06
N GLY A 103 -14.14 38.70 -4.10
CA GLY A 103 -15.10 38.60 -5.22
C GLY A 103 -15.57 37.19 -5.59
N THR A 104 -14.83 36.13 -5.27
CA THR A 104 -15.20 34.74 -5.56
C THR A 104 -14.57 33.79 -4.55
N GLY A 105 -15.31 32.77 -4.12
CA GLY A 105 -14.78 31.63 -3.37
C GLY A 105 -14.74 30.38 -4.23
N SER A 106 -13.76 29.52 -4.00
CA SER A 106 -13.68 28.19 -4.62
C SER A 106 -13.70 27.11 -3.55
N VAL A 107 -14.28 25.95 -3.88
CA VAL A 107 -14.17 24.73 -3.10
C VAL A 107 -13.74 23.63 -4.06
N ASP A 108 -12.58 23.05 -3.79
CA ASP A 108 -11.98 21.98 -4.57
C ASP A 108 -11.95 20.71 -3.71
N ALA A 109 -12.34 19.58 -4.29
CA ALA A 109 -12.31 18.29 -3.61
C ALA A 109 -11.68 17.23 -4.52
N ASP A 110 -10.67 16.54 -4.01
CA ASP A 110 -9.98 15.46 -4.70
C ASP A 110 -10.14 14.15 -3.93
N VAL A 111 -10.40 13.07 -4.64
CA VAL A 111 -10.51 11.72 -4.09
C VAL A 111 -9.71 10.75 -4.94
N LEU A 112 -8.84 9.98 -4.30
CA LEU A 112 -8.02 8.96 -4.91
C LEU A 112 -8.05 7.70 -4.03
N TYR A 113 -8.30 6.57 -4.68
CA TYR A 113 -8.09 5.25 -4.09
C TYR A 113 -7.06 4.48 -4.92
N ALA A 114 -6.15 3.81 -4.25
CA ALA A 114 -5.23 2.87 -4.87
C ALA A 114 -5.19 1.59 -4.05
N THR A 115 -5.05 0.44 -4.69
CA THR A 115 -4.99 -0.84 -3.99
C THR A 115 -4.02 -1.79 -4.68
N TYR A 116 -3.16 -2.39 -3.87
CA TYR A 116 -2.21 -3.41 -4.26
C TYR A 116 -2.65 -4.78 -3.71
N PHE A 117 -2.74 -5.78 -4.58
CA PHE A 117 -3.22 -7.13 -4.27
C PHE A 117 -2.17 -8.18 -4.65
N PRO A 118 -1.20 -8.49 -3.77
CA PRO A 118 -0.32 -9.63 -3.98
C PRO A 118 -1.15 -10.91 -3.90
N SER A 119 -1.23 -11.65 -5.00
CA SER A 119 -2.29 -12.67 -5.17
C SER A 119 -1.76 -14.09 -5.28
N LEU A 120 -0.72 -14.30 -6.09
CA LEU A 120 -0.23 -15.64 -6.38
C LEU A 120 1.30 -15.67 -6.38
N ILE A 121 1.89 -16.64 -5.69
CA ILE A 121 3.29 -17.02 -5.90
C ILE A 121 3.29 -18.17 -6.90
N VAL A 122 4.09 -18.05 -7.95
CA VAL A 122 4.24 -19.05 -9.01
C VAL A 122 5.64 -19.65 -8.92
N GLU A 123 5.72 -20.97 -8.94
CA GLU A 123 6.93 -21.72 -9.21
C GLU A 123 6.96 -22.12 -10.69
N TYR A 124 8.04 -21.76 -11.38
CA TYR A 124 8.19 -21.99 -12.81
C TYR A 124 9.61 -22.42 -13.18
N GLU A 125 9.74 -23.02 -14.36
CA GLU A 125 11.02 -23.27 -15.04
C GLU A 125 11.05 -22.45 -16.33
N GLU A 126 12.07 -21.61 -16.48
CA GLU A 126 12.31 -20.84 -17.71
C GLU A 126 12.65 -21.81 -18.85
N THR A 127 11.78 -21.88 -19.85
CA THR A 127 11.95 -22.80 -20.99
C THR A 127 12.10 -22.10 -22.33
N ASP A 128 11.63 -20.85 -22.44
CA ASP A 128 11.62 -20.09 -23.69
C ASP A 128 12.84 -19.14 -23.83
N GLY A 129 13.74 -19.12 -22.85
CA GLY A 129 14.93 -18.24 -22.84
C GLY A 129 14.63 -16.75 -22.67
N GLY A 130 13.37 -16.39 -22.42
CA GLY A 130 12.97 -15.06 -21.97
C GLY A 130 13.37 -14.81 -20.51
N ASN A 131 13.52 -13.55 -20.12
CA ASN A 131 13.84 -13.16 -18.75
C ASN A 131 12.58 -13.14 -17.89
N GLY A 132 12.58 -13.91 -16.79
CA GLY A 132 11.44 -13.97 -15.87
C GLY A 132 10.28 -14.79 -16.42
N TYR A 133 9.27 -14.99 -15.57
CA TYR A 133 8.11 -15.83 -15.87
C TYR A 133 7.28 -15.29 -17.03
N GLN A 134 7.18 -16.08 -18.08
CA GLN A 134 6.34 -15.82 -19.25
C GLN A 134 5.10 -16.71 -19.21
N TYR A 135 3.96 -16.15 -18.77
CA TYR A 135 2.72 -16.91 -18.62
C TYR A 135 2.31 -17.60 -19.94
N GLY A 136 2.07 -18.91 -19.87
CA GLY A 136 1.68 -19.74 -21.02
C GLY A 136 2.85 -20.18 -21.93
N LYS A 137 4.07 -19.72 -21.67
CA LYS A 137 5.28 -20.16 -22.38
C LYS A 137 6.22 -20.97 -21.49
N ASP A 138 6.44 -20.47 -20.28
CA ASP A 138 7.25 -21.17 -19.28
C ASP A 138 6.46 -22.28 -18.61
N LYS A 139 7.19 -23.29 -18.15
CA LYS A 139 6.59 -24.44 -17.50
C LYS A 139 6.17 -24.07 -16.07
N LEU A 140 4.86 -24.11 -15.81
CA LEU A 140 4.30 -24.00 -14.47
C LEU A 140 4.59 -25.28 -13.67
N LEU A 141 5.23 -25.14 -12.52
CA LEU A 141 5.64 -26.26 -11.66
C LEU A 141 4.84 -26.35 -10.38
N GLY A 142 4.37 -25.21 -9.87
CA GLY A 142 3.60 -25.11 -8.65
C GLY A 142 3.15 -23.69 -8.40
N TRP A 143 2.25 -23.50 -7.44
CA TRP A 143 1.73 -22.19 -7.10
C TRP A 143 1.10 -22.12 -5.71
N SER A 144 0.84 -20.91 -5.24
CA SER A 144 0.33 -20.61 -3.90
C SER A 144 -0.50 -19.33 -3.87
N ARG A 145 -1.76 -19.42 -3.45
CA ARG A 145 -2.74 -18.31 -3.39
C ARG A 145 -2.73 -17.60 -2.05
N LEU A 146 -2.23 -16.36 -2.07
CA LEU A 146 -2.20 -15.46 -0.92
C LEU A 146 -3.60 -15.07 -0.45
N ASN A 147 -4.56 -15.00 -1.37
CA ASN A 147 -5.93 -14.58 -1.08
C ASN A 147 -6.79 -15.67 -0.40
N GLN A 148 -6.36 -16.93 -0.40
CA GLN A 148 -7.08 -18.02 0.26
C GLN A 148 -6.58 -18.34 1.67
N TRP A 149 -5.40 -17.83 2.07
CA TRP A 149 -4.80 -18.06 3.40
C TRP A 149 -5.44 -17.23 4.52
N GLY A 150 -6.76 -17.25 4.64
CA GLY A 150 -7.49 -16.43 5.62
C GLY A 150 -8.98 -16.77 5.67
N SER A 151 -9.33 -18.04 5.47
CA SER A 151 -10.72 -18.48 5.51
C SER A 151 -11.29 -18.32 6.93
N ILE A 152 -12.51 -17.80 7.04
CA ILE A 152 -13.26 -17.55 8.30
C ILE A 152 -13.70 -18.88 8.97
N ILE A 153 -13.08 -20.00 8.59
CA ILE A 153 -13.41 -21.31 9.12
C ILE A 153 -12.82 -21.42 10.53
N PRO A 154 -13.62 -21.77 11.55
CA PRO A 154 -13.12 -22.02 12.90
C PRO A 154 -11.99 -23.05 12.89
N GLY A 155 -10.81 -22.66 13.38
CA GLY A 155 -9.61 -23.52 13.45
C GLY A 155 -8.57 -23.28 12.35
N VAL A 156 -8.80 -22.33 11.42
CA VAL A 156 -7.79 -21.87 10.46
C VAL A 156 -7.06 -20.66 11.04
N ASN A 157 -5.73 -20.70 11.00
CA ASN A 157 -4.85 -19.63 11.45
C ASN A 157 -5.14 -18.34 10.67
N ASN A 158 -5.32 -17.24 11.38
CA ASN A 158 -5.46 -15.89 10.82
C ASN A 158 -4.08 -15.30 10.47
N TRP A 159 -4.05 -14.22 9.70
CA TRP A 159 -2.83 -13.43 9.55
C TRP A 159 -2.40 -12.87 10.91
N ASP A 160 -1.17 -13.14 11.33
CA ASP A 160 -0.59 -12.59 12.57
C ASP A 160 -0.15 -11.15 12.33
N ILE A 161 -0.70 -10.22 13.09
CA ILE A 161 -0.41 -8.78 12.95
C ILE A 161 0.27 -8.28 14.21
N LYS A 162 1.46 -7.72 14.03
CA LYS A 162 2.23 -7.05 15.09
C LYS A 162 2.56 -5.65 14.63
N SER A 163 2.47 -4.69 15.54
CA SER A 163 2.88 -3.32 15.23
C SER A 163 3.72 -2.71 16.32
N SER A 164 4.47 -1.69 15.93
CA SER A 164 5.13 -0.73 16.80
C SER A 164 4.94 0.67 16.25
N SER A 165 5.10 1.66 17.12
CA SER A 165 5.08 3.08 16.73
C SER A 165 6.13 3.84 17.51
N LYS A 166 6.82 4.77 16.86
CA LYS A 166 7.79 5.65 17.50
C LYS A 166 7.56 7.09 17.05
N ASN A 167 7.58 8.02 17.99
CA ASN A 167 7.47 9.45 17.70
C ASN A 167 8.83 10.04 17.36
N TYR A 168 8.81 10.96 16.39
CA TYR A 168 9.95 11.75 15.94
C TYR A 168 9.56 13.23 15.98
N ASP A 169 10.56 14.08 16.21
CA ASP A 169 10.36 15.53 16.29
C ASP A 169 11.10 16.23 15.14
N ALA A 170 10.43 17.15 14.46
CA ALA A 170 11.06 18.02 13.47
C ALA A 170 10.73 19.49 13.71
N THR A 171 11.68 20.37 13.37
CA THR A 171 11.49 21.82 13.47
C THR A 171 11.21 22.40 12.08
N VAL A 172 10.05 23.04 11.89
CA VAL A 172 9.69 23.77 10.67
C VAL A 172 9.41 25.22 11.03
N ASN A 173 10.14 26.15 10.42
CA ASN A 173 9.98 27.60 10.64
C ASN A 173 10.02 27.98 12.14
N GLY A 174 10.93 27.37 12.91
CA GLY A 174 11.10 27.63 14.34
C GLY A 174 10.03 27.00 15.25
N LYS A 175 9.11 26.19 14.72
CA LYS A 175 8.12 25.42 15.50
C LYS A 175 8.45 23.94 15.46
N ASN A 176 8.32 23.27 16.61
CA ASN A 176 8.52 21.84 16.72
C ASN A 176 7.21 21.09 16.48
N TYR A 177 7.27 20.02 15.69
CA TYR A 177 6.18 19.12 15.38
C TYR A 177 6.61 17.70 15.74
N THR A 178 5.72 16.99 16.43
CA THR A 178 5.89 15.57 16.73
C THR A 178 5.00 14.76 15.81
N PHE A 179 5.54 13.71 15.19
CA PHE A 179 4.79 12.81 14.33
C PHE A 179 5.20 11.34 14.57
N PRO A 180 4.27 10.39 14.45
CA PRO A 180 4.57 8.97 14.60
C PRO A 180 5.11 8.38 13.29
N ILE A 181 5.97 7.37 13.41
CA ILE A 181 6.21 6.37 12.36
C ILE A 181 5.65 5.05 12.87
N PHE A 182 4.77 4.43 12.09
CA PHE A 182 4.24 3.10 12.38
C PHE A 182 5.03 2.05 11.60
N GLN A 183 5.35 0.96 12.27
CA GLN A 183 5.76 -0.29 11.64
C GLN A 183 4.70 -1.35 11.91
N VAL A 184 4.23 -2.02 10.87
CA VAL A 184 3.25 -3.11 11.00
C VAL A 184 3.75 -4.32 10.24
N ASN A 185 3.94 -5.43 10.93
CA ASN A 185 4.26 -6.72 10.35
C ASN A 185 2.99 -7.55 10.27
N THR A 186 2.70 -8.11 9.10
CA THR A 186 1.59 -9.04 8.89
C THR A 186 2.15 -10.33 8.31
N THR A 187 2.06 -11.42 9.07
CA THR A 187 2.59 -12.74 8.71
C THR A 187 1.44 -13.67 8.35
N SER A 188 1.57 -14.33 7.21
CA SER A 188 0.61 -15.33 6.72
C SER A 188 0.48 -16.51 7.70
N PRO A 189 -0.67 -17.21 7.70
CA PRO A 189 -0.96 -18.34 8.60
C PRO A 189 0.06 -19.48 8.63
N ASN A 190 0.77 -19.70 7.53
CA ASN A 190 1.81 -20.73 7.38
C ASN A 190 3.23 -20.16 7.53
N ASN A 191 3.38 -18.88 7.88
CA ASN A 191 4.65 -18.14 7.97
C ASN A 191 5.44 -18.07 6.65
N MET A 192 4.80 -18.32 5.50
CA MET A 192 5.48 -18.27 4.21
C MET A 192 5.67 -16.85 3.71
N VAL A 193 4.69 -15.98 3.92
CA VAL A 193 4.75 -14.57 3.53
C VAL A 193 4.64 -13.67 4.75
N THR A 194 5.50 -12.64 4.79
CA THR A 194 5.42 -11.54 5.74
C THR A 194 5.47 -10.22 4.98
N PHE A 195 4.54 -9.33 5.27
CA PHE A 195 4.60 -7.93 4.84
C PHE A 195 5.03 -7.07 6.01
N ARG A 196 5.96 -6.14 5.79
CA ARG A 196 6.32 -5.11 6.77
C ARG A 196 6.02 -3.75 6.19
N PHE A 197 5.05 -3.08 6.77
CA PHE A 197 4.62 -1.75 6.38
C PHE A 197 5.34 -0.71 7.22
N VAL A 198 5.94 0.29 6.59
CA VAL A 198 6.49 1.46 7.27
C VAL A 198 5.74 2.70 6.81
N ILE A 199 5.01 3.32 7.74
CA ILE A 199 4.06 4.41 7.48
C ILE A 199 4.51 5.64 8.27
N PRO A 200 5.17 6.62 7.64
CA PRO A 200 5.64 7.80 8.34
C PRO A 200 4.59 8.90 8.41
N GLY A 201 4.56 9.65 9.51
CA GLY A 201 3.69 10.83 9.68
C GLY A 201 4.22 12.11 9.07
N ALA A 202 5.44 12.12 8.53
CA ALA A 202 6.03 13.24 7.82
C ALA A 202 7.06 12.71 6.82
N ASN A 203 7.71 13.61 6.06
CA ASN A 203 8.81 13.22 5.19
C ASN A 203 9.99 12.66 6.01
N VAL A 204 10.39 11.44 5.70
CA VAL A 204 11.51 10.73 6.31
C VAL A 204 12.34 10.05 5.23
N GLU A 205 13.57 9.71 5.57
CA GLU A 205 14.44 8.85 4.77
C GLU A 205 14.63 7.55 5.55
N ILE A 206 14.44 6.40 4.89
CA ILE A 206 14.60 5.07 5.49
C ILE A 206 15.49 4.26 4.57
N ASN A 207 16.73 4.01 4.98
CA ASN A 207 17.72 3.28 4.16
C ASN A 207 17.90 3.90 2.77
N ASP A 208 18.20 5.19 2.70
CA ASP A 208 18.40 5.98 1.46
C ASP A 208 17.14 6.11 0.57
N LEU A 209 15.96 5.70 1.07
CA LEU A 209 14.68 5.89 0.41
C LEU A 209 13.88 7.01 1.08
N GLU A 210 13.63 8.09 0.35
CA GLU A 210 12.73 9.15 0.79
C GLU A 210 11.27 8.68 0.74
N LEU A 211 10.56 8.84 1.86
CA LEU A 211 9.15 8.53 2.02
C LEU A 211 8.41 9.75 2.56
N SER A 212 7.36 10.17 1.86
CA SER A 212 6.43 11.19 2.34
C SER A 212 5.37 10.63 3.28
N ALA A 213 4.63 11.52 3.95
CA ALA A 213 3.50 11.14 4.80
C ALA A 213 2.35 10.47 4.01
N GLU A 214 2.36 10.57 2.69
CA GLU A 214 1.37 9.98 1.78
C GLU A 214 1.78 8.59 1.26
N GLN A 215 2.96 8.10 1.66
CA GLN A 215 3.54 6.85 1.18
C GLN A 215 3.71 5.80 2.27
N THR A 216 3.89 4.56 1.84
CA THR A 216 4.23 3.41 2.68
C THR A 216 5.24 2.54 1.95
N LYS A 217 6.32 2.20 2.66
CA LYS A 217 7.23 1.13 2.23
C LYS A 217 6.63 -0.21 2.63
N ILE A 218 6.68 -1.19 1.74
CA ILE A 218 6.18 -2.54 2.00
C ILE A 218 7.32 -3.54 1.76
N ASP A 219 7.95 -4.03 2.82
CA ASP A 219 8.89 -5.15 2.68
C ASP A 219 8.10 -6.47 2.55
N ILE A 220 8.11 -7.06 1.38
CA ILE A 220 7.51 -8.36 1.07
C ILE A 220 8.58 -9.44 1.24
N GLN A 221 8.36 -10.33 2.19
CA GLN A 221 9.22 -11.48 2.42
C GLN A 221 8.51 -12.77 2.02
N ILE A 222 9.13 -13.59 1.16
CA ILE A 222 8.72 -14.97 0.85
C ILE A 222 9.75 -15.91 1.45
N ASN A 223 9.34 -16.72 2.42
CA ASN A 223 10.21 -17.55 3.23
C ASN A 223 9.83 -19.03 3.10
N ASN A 224 10.82 -19.87 2.85
CA ASN A 224 10.72 -21.33 2.81
C ASN A 224 9.63 -21.86 1.86
N TYR A 225 9.43 -21.23 0.70
CA TYR A 225 8.47 -21.70 -0.31
C TYR A 225 8.70 -23.17 -0.71
N TYR A 226 9.96 -23.61 -0.76
CA TYR A 226 10.34 -24.97 -1.14
C TYR A 226 10.29 -25.99 0.01
N ASP A 227 9.90 -25.57 1.20
CA ASP A 227 9.66 -26.47 2.33
C ASP A 227 8.20 -26.95 2.30
N SER A 228 8.00 -28.23 2.04
CA SER A 228 6.67 -28.87 2.00
C SER A 228 5.87 -28.80 3.32
N THR A 229 6.53 -28.46 4.44
CA THR A 229 5.87 -28.23 5.73
C THR A 229 5.31 -26.80 5.85
N VAL A 230 5.87 -25.85 5.09
CA VAL A 230 5.45 -24.44 5.02
C VAL A 230 4.48 -24.23 3.85
N ASN A 231 4.92 -24.57 2.63
CA ASN A 231 4.10 -24.61 1.43
C ASN A 231 3.44 -25.98 1.29
N LYS A 232 2.44 -26.22 2.14
CA LYS A 232 1.74 -27.50 2.17
C LYS A 232 0.74 -27.60 1.03
N ARG A 233 0.85 -28.65 0.23
CA ARG A 233 -0.12 -29.02 -0.80
C ARG A 233 -1.51 -29.20 -0.22
N THR A 234 -2.49 -28.48 -0.75
CA THR A 234 -3.92 -28.72 -0.48
C THR A 234 -4.31 -30.08 -1.06
N THR A 235 -5.02 -30.90 -0.29
CA THR A 235 -5.45 -32.24 -0.72
C THR A 235 -6.24 -32.16 -2.01
N GLY A 236 -5.82 -32.93 -3.02
CA GLY A 236 -6.49 -32.97 -4.33
C GLY A 236 -6.14 -31.80 -5.25
N CYS A 237 -5.16 -30.97 -4.90
CA CYS A 237 -4.69 -29.88 -5.75
C CYS A 237 -3.37 -30.22 -6.45
N ASP A 238 -3.21 -29.92 -7.72
CA ASP A 238 -2.03 -30.15 -8.53
C ASP A 238 -1.61 -28.91 -9.33
N SER A 239 -0.35 -28.85 -9.79
CA SER A 239 0.13 -27.74 -10.62
C SER A 239 -0.58 -27.62 -11.97
N THR A 240 -1.26 -28.68 -12.40
CA THR A 240 -2.10 -28.72 -13.59
C THR A 240 -3.53 -28.19 -13.36
N ASP A 241 -3.95 -27.93 -12.11
CA ASP A 241 -5.28 -27.44 -11.78
C ASP A 241 -5.42 -25.95 -12.08
N VAL A 242 -5.84 -25.65 -13.31
CA VAL A 242 -6.23 -24.31 -13.77
C VAL A 242 -7.74 -24.29 -14.02
N PRO A 243 -8.51 -23.29 -13.51
CA PRO A 243 -8.08 -22.11 -12.77
C PRO A 243 -7.61 -22.45 -11.35
N PHE A 244 -6.65 -21.70 -10.83
CA PHE A 244 -5.99 -21.89 -9.52
C PHE A 244 -7.03 -22.03 -8.38
N SER A 245 -7.55 -23.24 -8.15
CA SER A 245 -8.83 -23.41 -7.43
C SER A 245 -8.65 -23.72 -5.95
N CYS A 246 -7.50 -24.22 -5.56
CA CYS A 246 -7.09 -24.53 -4.18
C CYS A 246 -6.18 -23.44 -3.56
N ASP A 247 -5.70 -23.67 -2.32
CA ASP A 247 -4.77 -22.76 -1.65
C ASP A 247 -3.34 -22.85 -2.21
N ALA A 248 -2.81 -24.08 -2.32
CA ALA A 248 -1.45 -24.31 -2.81
C ALA A 248 -1.25 -25.73 -3.35
N THR A 249 -0.35 -25.88 -4.33
CA THR A 249 0.04 -27.19 -4.90
C THR A 249 1.17 -27.85 -4.14
N GLY A 250 1.81 -27.12 -3.22
CA GLY A 250 3.12 -27.45 -2.68
C GLY A 250 4.26 -27.19 -3.67
N PRO A 251 5.51 -27.28 -3.20
CA PRO A 251 6.68 -27.06 -4.04
C PRO A 251 6.97 -28.27 -4.93
N SER A 252 7.53 -28.02 -6.11
CA SER A 252 8.02 -29.09 -6.98
C SER A 252 9.42 -29.57 -6.59
N ASP A 253 9.77 -30.77 -7.04
CA ASP A 253 11.12 -31.34 -6.93
C ASP A 253 12.08 -30.84 -8.02
N ASN A 254 11.66 -29.92 -8.90
CA ASN A 254 12.50 -29.44 -10.00
C ASN A 254 13.64 -28.56 -9.46
N ALA A 255 14.87 -29.00 -9.67
CA ALA A 255 16.07 -28.31 -9.22
C ALA A 255 16.28 -26.92 -9.87
N ASN A 256 15.71 -26.68 -11.05
CA ASN A 256 15.87 -25.45 -11.81
C ASN A 256 14.73 -24.45 -11.59
N SER A 257 13.84 -24.69 -10.63
CA SER A 257 12.68 -23.85 -10.45
C SER A 257 13.01 -22.49 -9.83
N ARG A 258 12.23 -21.48 -10.23
CA ARG A 258 12.31 -20.09 -9.79
C ARG A 258 10.94 -19.64 -9.27
N LEU A 259 10.91 -18.47 -8.64
CA LEU A 259 9.68 -17.87 -8.12
C LEU A 259 9.31 -16.58 -8.83
N ALA A 260 8.01 -16.38 -9.04
CA ALA A 260 7.42 -15.11 -9.44
C ALA A 260 6.27 -14.75 -8.51
N LEU A 261 6.09 -13.47 -8.23
CA LEU A 261 4.93 -12.91 -7.55
C LEU A 261 4.00 -12.28 -8.59
N ILE A 262 2.75 -12.71 -8.62
CA ILE A 262 1.70 -12.09 -9.42
C ILE A 262 0.86 -11.24 -8.49
N SER A 263 0.77 -9.96 -8.84
CA SER A 263 0.06 -8.95 -8.07
C SER A 263 -0.78 -8.06 -8.97
N PHE A 264 -1.73 -7.36 -8.37
CA PHE A 264 -2.58 -6.40 -9.08
C PHE A 264 -2.45 -5.03 -8.44
N PHE A 265 -2.34 -4.01 -9.27
CA PHE A 265 -2.42 -2.63 -8.83
C PHE A 265 -3.61 -1.96 -9.51
N ALA A 266 -4.60 -1.58 -8.71
CA ALA A 266 -5.82 -0.93 -9.17
C ALA A 266 -5.93 0.48 -8.59
N THR A 267 -6.38 1.41 -9.40
CA THR A 267 -6.64 2.79 -8.98
C THR A 267 -8.02 3.24 -9.41
N LEU A 268 -8.61 4.08 -8.56
CA LEU A 268 -9.86 4.75 -8.80
C LEU A 268 -9.67 6.24 -8.50
N SER A 269 -9.84 7.09 -9.50
CA SER A 269 -9.87 8.55 -9.30
C SER A 269 -10.95 9.17 -10.16
N ALA A 270 -11.41 10.37 -9.79
CA ALA A 270 -12.39 11.12 -10.57
C ALA A 270 -11.84 11.59 -11.94
N GLN A 271 -10.51 11.64 -12.10
CA GLN A 271 -9.81 12.02 -13.33
C GLN A 271 -8.52 11.20 -13.45
N ALA A 272 -8.62 9.92 -13.86
CA ALA A 272 -7.46 9.04 -13.97
C ALA A 272 -7.02 8.88 -15.43
N SER A 273 -5.74 9.16 -15.69
CA SER A 273 -4.99 8.55 -16.80
C SER A 273 -3.84 7.75 -16.20
N VAL A 274 -3.76 6.46 -16.51
CA VAL A 274 -2.68 5.58 -16.04
C VAL A 274 -1.59 5.49 -17.08
N GLY A 275 -0.37 5.73 -16.62
CA GLY A 275 0.84 5.51 -17.41
C GLY A 275 1.80 4.63 -16.62
N ALA A 276 2.50 3.74 -17.31
CA ALA A 276 3.75 3.20 -16.79
C ALA A 276 4.76 4.35 -16.74
N SER A 277 5.17 4.76 -15.54
CA SER A 277 6.16 5.82 -15.35
C SER A 277 7.55 5.19 -15.34
N GLY A 278 8.12 4.97 -16.53
CA GLY A 278 9.46 4.38 -16.69
C GLY A 278 9.49 2.86 -16.44
N SER A 279 10.68 2.31 -16.16
CA SER A 279 10.90 0.86 -15.99
C SER A 279 10.55 0.33 -14.58
N ASN A 280 10.30 1.22 -13.61
CA ASN A 280 10.33 0.89 -12.18
C ASN A 280 9.05 1.28 -11.41
N GLY A 281 7.94 1.56 -12.09
CA GLY A 281 6.72 1.93 -11.40
C GLY A 281 5.49 2.07 -12.31
N VAL A 282 4.31 2.00 -11.69
CA VAL A 282 3.03 2.38 -12.30
C VAL A 282 2.43 3.54 -11.52
N SER A 283 1.87 4.53 -12.22
CA SER A 283 1.28 5.69 -11.56
C SER A 283 -0.04 6.14 -12.19
N THR A 284 -0.87 6.78 -11.37
CA THR A 284 -2.17 7.35 -11.74
C THR A 284 -2.29 8.75 -11.15
N ASN A 285 -2.39 9.77 -11.99
CA ASN A 285 -2.70 11.11 -11.53
C ASN A 285 -4.17 11.17 -11.05
N GLY A 286 -4.40 11.69 -9.85
CA GLY A 286 -5.71 11.89 -9.25
C GLY A 286 -6.01 13.35 -8.90
N GLY A 287 -5.34 14.31 -9.55
CA GLY A 287 -5.49 15.75 -9.28
C GLY A 287 -4.38 16.26 -8.38
N ALA A 288 -4.67 16.51 -7.10
CA ALA A 288 -3.68 16.98 -6.12
C ALA A 288 -2.62 15.93 -5.74
N ILE A 289 -2.88 14.65 -6.05
CA ILE A 289 -2.01 13.53 -5.68
C ILE A 289 -1.91 12.54 -6.84
N THR A 290 -0.74 11.92 -6.98
CA THR A 290 -0.50 10.83 -7.93
C THR A 290 -0.34 9.54 -7.13
N ALA A 291 -1.25 8.56 -7.30
CA ALA A 291 -1.00 7.22 -6.79
C ALA A 291 0.17 6.61 -7.56
N ALA A 292 1.15 6.06 -6.87
CA ALA A 292 2.25 5.33 -7.46
C ALA A 292 2.47 4.01 -6.71
N PHE A 293 2.79 2.98 -7.48
CA PHE A 293 3.41 1.75 -6.99
C PHE A 293 4.77 1.64 -7.65
N ASP A 294 5.82 1.90 -6.88
CA ASP A 294 7.21 1.87 -7.32
C ASP A 294 7.88 0.60 -6.81
N TRP A 295 8.75 0.01 -7.62
CA TRP A 295 9.47 -1.20 -7.25
C TRP A 295 10.98 -1.10 -7.49
N VAL A 296 11.71 -1.89 -6.72
CA VAL A 296 13.15 -2.10 -6.91
C VAL A 296 13.41 -3.18 -7.95
N THR A 297 14.50 -3.03 -8.70
CA THR A 297 14.96 -3.99 -9.72
C THR A 297 15.85 -5.09 -9.16
N SER A 298 16.06 -5.12 -7.84
CA SER A 298 16.87 -6.13 -7.15
C SER A 298 16.22 -6.57 -5.83
N VAL A 299 16.40 -7.83 -5.46
CA VAL A 299 15.93 -8.43 -4.21
C VAL A 299 17.06 -8.99 -3.39
N THR A 300 16.86 -9.07 -2.07
CA THR A 300 17.76 -9.81 -1.19
C THR A 300 17.32 -11.27 -1.09
N ILE A 301 18.19 -12.19 -1.52
CA ILE A 301 18.03 -13.63 -1.48
C ILE A 301 18.87 -14.22 -0.34
N ASN A 302 18.23 -15.07 0.47
CA ASN A 302 18.88 -15.78 1.59
C ASN A 302 19.66 -14.84 2.53
N GLY A 303 19.15 -13.61 2.70
CA GLY A 303 19.66 -12.58 3.63
C GLY A 303 20.96 -11.88 3.21
N THR A 304 21.61 -12.29 2.10
CA THR A 304 22.96 -11.77 1.76
C THR A 304 23.23 -11.61 0.27
N LYS A 305 22.53 -12.35 -0.59
CA LYS A 305 22.75 -12.29 -2.05
C LYS A 305 21.79 -11.28 -2.66
N SER A 306 22.23 -10.52 -3.66
CA SER A 306 21.33 -9.72 -4.48
C SER A 306 20.97 -10.52 -5.74
N ALA A 307 19.71 -10.49 -6.15
CA ALA A 307 19.24 -11.03 -7.42
C ALA A 307 18.39 -10.00 -8.16
N SER A 308 18.38 -10.05 -9.48
CA SER A 308 17.56 -9.15 -10.30
C SER A 308 16.07 -9.49 -10.17
N VAL A 309 15.22 -8.47 -10.32
CA VAL A 309 13.77 -8.61 -10.47
C VAL A 309 13.38 -8.19 -11.87
N HIS A 310 12.72 -9.07 -12.60
CA HIS A 310 12.08 -8.75 -13.87
C HIS A 310 10.59 -8.53 -13.62
N THR A 311 10.12 -7.30 -13.90
CA THR A 311 8.70 -6.96 -13.73
C THR A 311 8.05 -6.76 -15.08
N GLU A 312 7.09 -7.62 -15.40
CA GLU A 312 6.18 -7.44 -16.54
C GLU A 312 4.90 -6.74 -16.06
N VAL A 313 4.42 -5.77 -16.85
CA VAL A 313 3.25 -4.94 -16.52
C VAL A 313 2.24 -5.07 -17.65
N ASP A 314 1.09 -5.65 -17.33
CA ASP A 314 -0.02 -5.80 -18.27
C ASP A 314 -1.20 -4.93 -17.84
N VAL A 315 -1.65 -4.06 -18.74
CA VAL A 315 -2.84 -3.22 -18.50
C VAL A 315 -4.11 -4.05 -18.69
N LEU A 316 -4.93 -4.13 -17.64
CA LEU A 316 -6.28 -4.70 -17.72
C LEU A 316 -7.23 -3.66 -18.33
N THR A 317 -7.27 -3.59 -19.66
CA THR A 317 -8.34 -2.85 -20.35
C THR A 317 -9.67 -3.60 -20.21
N SER A 318 -10.79 -2.87 -20.20
CA SER A 318 -12.13 -3.40 -19.93
C SER A 318 -12.45 -4.66 -20.75
N GLY A 319 -12.58 -5.78 -20.03
CA GLY A 319 -12.66 -7.13 -20.60
C GLY A 319 -11.43 -7.89 -20.13
N LEU A 320 -11.56 -8.68 -19.06
CA LEU A 320 -10.52 -9.61 -18.60
C LEU A 320 -9.98 -10.35 -19.82
N ASN A 321 -8.84 -9.92 -20.35
CA ASN A 321 -8.22 -10.57 -21.48
C ASN A 321 -8.06 -12.05 -21.09
N ASN A 322 -8.42 -12.96 -22.00
CA ASN A 322 -8.44 -14.41 -21.78
C ASN A 322 -7.14 -14.97 -21.16
N GLN A 323 -6.04 -14.23 -21.21
CA GLN A 323 -4.74 -14.58 -20.65
C GLN A 323 -4.72 -14.65 -19.12
N TYR A 324 -5.41 -13.74 -18.40
CA TYR A 324 -5.43 -13.72 -16.92
C TYR A 324 -6.82 -14.00 -16.32
N GLY A 325 -7.81 -14.36 -17.15
CA GLY A 325 -9.16 -14.72 -16.69
C GLY A 325 -9.20 -15.92 -15.72
N ASN A 326 -8.18 -16.79 -15.77
CA ASN A 326 -8.07 -17.99 -14.93
C ASN A 326 -7.60 -17.72 -13.48
N PHE A 327 -7.26 -16.46 -13.14
CA PHE A 327 -6.82 -16.10 -11.78
C PHE A 327 -7.99 -15.87 -10.80
N ASP A 328 -9.25 -16.03 -11.25
CA ASP A 328 -10.50 -15.82 -10.48
C ASP A 328 -10.41 -14.60 -9.55
N LEU A 329 -10.10 -13.47 -10.16
CA LEU A 329 -9.93 -12.20 -9.46
C LEU A 329 -11.28 -11.52 -9.36
N LYS A 330 -11.96 -11.76 -8.24
CA LYS A 330 -13.13 -10.96 -7.88
C LYS A 330 -12.66 -9.61 -7.36
N ILE A 331 -12.32 -8.70 -8.27
CA ILE A 331 -12.10 -7.30 -7.96
C ILE A 331 -13.49 -6.71 -7.67
N GLY A 332 -13.89 -6.71 -6.40
CA GLY A 332 -15.20 -6.24 -5.94
C GLY A 332 -15.34 -4.72 -6.01
N LEU A 333 -15.36 -4.16 -7.22
CA LEU A 333 -15.52 -2.71 -7.45
C LEU A 333 -16.83 -2.46 -8.20
N ASN A 334 -17.95 -2.60 -7.49
CA ASN A 334 -19.26 -2.24 -7.99
C ASN A 334 -19.54 -0.76 -7.70
N GLY A 335 -19.48 0.06 -8.73
CA GLY A 335 -20.09 1.39 -8.73
C GLY A 335 -19.09 2.55 -8.67
N PHE A 336 -19.08 3.31 -9.77
CA PHE A 336 -18.52 4.65 -9.94
C PHE A 336 -17.01 4.74 -10.27
N ALA A 337 -16.73 5.43 -11.39
CA ALA A 337 -15.45 5.85 -11.97
C ALA A 337 -14.60 4.80 -12.72
N ASN A 338 -13.75 5.31 -13.63
CA ASN A 338 -12.86 4.55 -14.50
C ASN A 338 -11.84 3.79 -13.63
N ILE A 339 -12.06 2.49 -13.44
CA ILE A 339 -11.08 1.61 -12.78
C ILE A 339 -9.95 1.38 -13.76
N ASN A 340 -8.73 1.73 -13.36
CA ASN A 340 -7.54 1.31 -14.07
C ASN A 340 -6.86 0.23 -13.24
N ALA A 341 -6.59 -0.92 -13.84
CA ALA A 341 -5.93 -2.02 -13.17
C ALA A 341 -4.78 -2.54 -14.01
N ASN A 342 -3.68 -2.88 -13.36
CA ASN A 342 -2.52 -3.51 -13.96
C ASN A 342 -2.27 -4.85 -13.27
N VAL A 343 -1.94 -5.87 -14.06
CA VAL A 343 -1.30 -7.08 -13.57
C VAL A 343 0.19 -6.83 -13.56
N LEU A 344 0.85 -7.21 -12.48
CA LEU A 344 2.28 -7.12 -12.34
C LEU A 344 2.80 -8.54 -12.09
N VAL A 345 3.75 -8.98 -12.91
CA VAL A 345 4.44 -10.27 -12.75
C VAL A 345 5.89 -9.98 -12.38
N GLN A 346 6.22 -10.14 -11.10
CA GLN A 346 7.57 -9.89 -10.57
C GLN A 346 8.34 -11.21 -10.43
N SER A 347 9.30 -11.43 -11.31
CA SER A 347 10.09 -12.65 -11.39
C SER A 347 11.45 -12.45 -10.73
N PHE A 348 11.80 -13.32 -9.80
CA PHE A 348 13.07 -13.26 -9.08
C PHE A 348 14.12 -14.13 -9.78
N ASP A 349 15.23 -13.52 -10.21
CA ASP A 349 16.34 -14.24 -10.86
C ASP A 349 17.20 -15.01 -9.85
N ALA A 350 16.58 -15.96 -9.17
CA ALA A 350 17.23 -16.89 -8.26
C ALA A 350 16.61 -18.28 -8.40
N VAL A 351 17.45 -19.29 -8.51
CA VAL A 351 17.02 -20.70 -8.52
C VAL A 351 16.80 -21.15 -7.08
N ARG A 352 15.60 -21.65 -6.82
CA ARG A 352 15.15 -22.18 -5.53
C ARG A 352 15.55 -21.37 -4.29
N PRO A 353 15.25 -20.05 -4.23
CA PRO A 353 15.60 -19.24 -3.07
C PRO A 353 14.86 -19.74 -1.82
N SER A 354 15.56 -19.86 -0.69
CA SER A 354 14.91 -20.19 0.59
C SER A 354 14.26 -18.97 1.22
N ASN A 355 14.75 -17.77 0.90
CA ASN A 355 14.16 -16.52 1.34
C ASN A 355 14.31 -15.45 0.25
N VAL A 356 13.25 -14.72 -0.04
CA VAL A 356 13.20 -13.55 -0.92
C VAL A 356 12.71 -12.36 -0.09
N VAL A 357 13.41 -11.23 -0.14
CA VAL A 357 12.95 -9.96 0.43
C VAL A 357 12.97 -8.91 -0.67
N TRP A 358 11.80 -8.31 -0.92
CA TRP A 358 11.55 -7.30 -1.94
C TRP A 358 10.81 -6.12 -1.29
N ASP A 359 11.21 -4.89 -1.57
CA ASP A 359 10.73 -3.72 -0.83
C ASP A 359 10.12 -2.63 -1.73
N PRO A 360 8.97 -2.91 -2.38
CA PRO A 360 8.23 -1.90 -3.11
C PRO A 360 7.71 -0.77 -2.22
N VAL A 361 7.36 0.35 -2.86
CA VAL A 361 6.73 1.51 -2.25
C VAL A 361 5.35 1.68 -2.86
N LEU A 362 4.34 1.80 -2.00
CA LEU A 362 3.00 2.21 -2.41
C LEU A 362 2.66 3.54 -1.76
N GLY A 363 2.12 4.48 -2.54
CA GLY A 363 1.63 5.71 -1.92
C GLY A 363 1.12 6.74 -2.90
N GLY A 364 0.77 7.89 -2.35
CA GLY A 364 0.50 9.08 -3.13
C GLY A 364 1.72 10.01 -3.14
N GLN A 365 2.00 10.62 -4.28
CA GLN A 365 2.94 11.73 -4.40
C GLN A 365 2.13 13.02 -4.58
N ALA A 366 2.26 13.97 -3.66
CA ALA A 366 1.57 15.26 -3.79
C ALA A 366 2.08 16.00 -5.05
N ASN A 367 1.17 16.37 -5.95
CA ASN A 367 1.52 17.03 -7.21
C ASN A 367 1.88 18.51 -7.05
N SER A 368 1.65 19.08 -5.86
CA SER A 368 2.03 20.44 -5.50
C SER A 368 2.50 20.46 -4.04
N ALA A 369 3.76 20.82 -3.82
CA ALA A 369 4.31 21.06 -2.49
C ALA A 369 3.77 22.39 -1.94
N SER A 370 2.68 22.36 -1.19
CA SER A 370 2.21 23.53 -0.45
C SER A 370 2.48 23.34 1.04
N VAL A 371 3.34 24.17 1.59
CA VAL A 371 3.78 24.12 2.98
C VAL A 371 3.09 25.24 3.70
N VAL A 372 2.07 24.93 4.50
CA VAL A 372 1.53 25.92 5.42
C VAL A 372 1.13 25.25 6.73
N ILE A 373 1.72 25.75 7.80
CA ILE A 373 1.66 25.23 9.18
C ILE A 373 0.21 25.08 9.67
N PRO A 374 -0.16 23.97 10.34
CA PRO A 374 -1.44 23.87 11.04
C PRO A 374 -1.55 24.99 12.07
N SER A 375 -2.51 25.90 11.86
CA SER A 375 -2.77 27.04 12.74
C SER A 375 -4.12 26.86 13.42
N ILE A 376 -4.13 26.78 14.75
CA ILE A 376 -5.36 26.76 15.56
C ILE A 376 -6.21 28.01 15.28
N ALA A 377 -5.58 29.15 14.99
CA ALA A 377 -6.28 30.37 14.60
C ALA A 377 -7.03 30.22 13.26
N VAL A 378 -6.49 29.45 12.32
CA VAL A 378 -7.15 29.15 11.04
C VAL A 378 -8.33 28.20 11.22
N ILE A 379 -8.23 27.21 12.12
CA ILE A 379 -9.36 26.33 12.47
C ILE A 379 -10.53 27.15 13.03
N LEU A 380 -10.23 28.10 13.92
CA LEU A 380 -11.22 29.02 14.48
C LEU A 380 -11.83 29.93 13.40
N VAL A 381 -11.03 30.51 12.52
CA VAL A 381 -11.51 31.36 11.41
C VAL A 381 -12.34 30.56 10.40
N ALA A 382 -11.96 29.32 10.08
CA ALA A 382 -12.72 28.43 9.20
C ALA A 382 -14.08 28.05 9.80
N ILE A 383 -14.10 27.71 11.09
CA ILE A 383 -15.35 27.42 11.82
C ILE A 383 -16.25 28.67 11.83
N ILE A 384 -15.68 29.85 12.09
CA ILE A 384 -16.41 31.12 12.10
C ILE A 384 -16.95 31.45 10.68
N ALA A 385 -16.13 31.32 9.65
CA ALA A 385 -16.52 31.57 8.25
C ALA A 385 -17.53 30.55 7.69
N LEU A 386 -17.62 29.35 8.26
CA LEU A 386 -18.62 28.32 7.94
C LEU A 386 -19.91 28.43 8.77
N LEU A 387 -19.89 29.24 9.83
CA LEU A 387 -21.05 29.53 10.70
C LEU A 387 -21.78 30.82 10.30
N PHE A 388 -21.11 31.73 9.60
CA PHE A 388 -21.71 32.83 8.85
C PHE A 388 -22.04 32.40 7.41
#